data_AF-A0A6I3ESA5-F1
#
_entry.id   AF-A0A6I3ESA5-F1
#
_cell.length_a   1.000
_cell.length_b   1.000
_cell.length_c   1.000
_cell.angle_alpha   90.00
_cell.angle_beta   90.00
_cell.angle_gamma   90.00
#
_symmetry.space_group_name_H-M   'P 1'
#
loop_
_entity.id
_entity.type
_entity.pdbx_description
1 polymer ?
#
loop_
_entity_poly.entity_id
_entity_poly.type
_entity_poly.pdbx_seq_one_letter_code
_entity_poly.pdbx_strand_id
1 'polypeptide(L)' 'MTTPLPAPPPEGELRKVNVRYRCSLCGVEIRMTMAPEEDPVAPRHCMEDMDFVAPVE' A
#
# COMPACT_ATOMS: atom_id res chain seq x y z
N MET A 1 -16.63 -3.12 26.34
CA MET A 1 -15.94 -1.83 26.16
C MET A 1 -15.21 -1.92 24.84
N THR A 2 -15.55 -1.08 23.86
CA THR A 2 -14.83 -1.07 22.57
C THR A 2 -13.52 -0.35 22.80
N THR A 3 -12.40 -1.09 22.77
CA THR A 3 -11.07 -0.49 22.87
C THR A 3 -10.90 0.41 21.64
N PRO A 4 -10.61 1.72 21.80
CA PRO A 4 -10.27 2.55 20.65
C PRO A 4 -9.02 1.96 19.99
N LEU A 5 -9.03 1.83 18.67
CA LEU A 5 -7.82 1.47 17.93
C LEU A 5 -6.71 2.47 18.31
N PRO A 6 -5.47 2.01 18.58
CA PRO A 6 -4.36 2.90 18.85
C PRO A 6 -4.24 3.92 17.71
N ALA A 7 -3.94 5.18 18.06
CA ALA A 7 -3.77 6.24 17.09
C ALA A 7 -2.72 5.79 16.04
N PRO A 8 -2.95 6.08 14.75
CA PRO A 8 -1.98 5.77 13.72
C PRO A 8 -0.62 6.42 14.08
N PRO A 9 0.50 5.73 13.80
CA PRO A 9 1.82 6.28 14.07
C PRO A 9 2.00 7.65 13.37
N PRO A 10 2.84 8.54 13.93
CA PRO A 10 3.12 9.86 13.37
C PRO A 10 3.48 9.82 11.89
N GLU A 11 3.06 10.86 11.16
CA GLU A 11 3.47 11.16 9.79
C GLU A 11 5.01 11.17 9.68
N GLY A 12 5.57 10.28 8.86
CA GLY A 12 7.03 10.08 8.71
C GLY A 12 7.58 8.77 9.31
N GLU A 13 6.82 8.08 10.18
CA GLU A 13 7.12 6.70 10.57
C GLU A 13 6.41 5.69 9.65
N LEU A 14 6.91 4.45 9.57
CA LEU A 14 6.28 3.38 8.78
C LEU A 14 4.88 3.08 9.33
N ARG A 15 3.85 3.64 8.71
CA ARG A 15 2.45 3.38 9.01
C ARG A 15 1.98 2.12 8.31
N LYS A 16 1.04 1.41 8.94
CA LYS A 16 0.38 0.26 8.31
C LYS A 16 -0.54 0.76 7.20
N VAL A 17 -0.29 0.28 5.99
CA VAL A 17 -1.14 0.48 4.81
C VAL A 17 -1.61 -0.88 4.30
N ASN A 18 -2.62 -0.91 3.45
CA ASN A 18 -3.05 -2.15 2.81
C ASN A 18 -3.37 -1.87 1.34
N VAL A 19 -2.32 -1.55 0.60
CA VAL A 19 -2.41 -1.24 -0.82
C VAL A 19 -1.97 -2.44 -1.63
N ARG A 20 -2.69 -2.76 -2.71
CA ARG A 20 -2.26 -3.77 -3.68
C ARG A 20 -1.87 -3.10 -4.97
N TYR A 21 -0.78 -3.56 -5.57
CA TYR A 21 -0.35 -3.14 -6.90
C TYR A 21 -0.26 -4.36 -7.80
N ARG A 22 -0.61 -4.18 -9.07
CA ARG A 22 -0.48 -5.21 -10.11
C ARG A 22 0.32 -4.65 -11.26
N CYS A 23 1.32 -5.38 -11.72
CA CYS A 23 1.99 -5.06 -12.97
C CYS A 23 1.11 -5.54 -14.12
N SER A 24 0.71 -4.62 -15.00
CA SER A 24 -0.06 -4.92 -16.21
C SER A 24 0.74 -5.68 -17.27
N LEU A 25 2.08 -5.63 -17.22
CA LEU A 25 2.96 -6.29 -18.19
C LEU A 25 3.16 -7.79 -17.92
N CYS A 26 3.44 -8.17 -16.68
CA CYS A 26 3.72 -9.56 -16.31
C CYS A 26 2.64 -10.20 -15.43
N GLY A 27 1.69 -9.40 -14.91
CA GLY A 27 0.62 -9.87 -14.04
C GLY A 27 1.00 -10.06 -12.58
N VAL A 28 2.23 -9.73 -12.16
CA VAL A 28 2.67 -9.84 -10.76
C VAL A 28 1.85 -8.92 -9.86
N GLU A 29 1.37 -9.47 -8.74
CA GLU A 29 0.64 -8.74 -7.71
C GLU A 29 1.48 -8.65 -6.43
N ILE A 30 1.54 -7.45 -5.85
CA ILE A 30 2.20 -7.21 -4.57
C ILE A 30 1.25 -6.51 -3.62
N ARG A 31 1.47 -6.73 -2.33
CA ARG A 31 0.74 -6.06 -1.25
C ARG A 31 1.72 -5.21 -0.45
N MET A 32 1.52 -3.90 -0.46
CA MET A 32 2.24 -2.97 0.40
C MET A 32 1.54 -2.89 1.75
N THR A 33 2.25 -3.26 2.80
CA THR A 33 1.74 -3.33 4.17
C THR A 33 2.24 -2.19 5.06
N MET A 34 3.33 -1.53 4.65
CA MET A 34 3.94 -0.42 5.37
C MET A 34 4.45 0.64 4.39
N ALA A 35 4.16 1.90 4.67
CA ALA A 35 4.61 3.06 3.91
C ALA A 35 4.80 4.26 4.87
N PRO A 36 5.61 5.26 4.54
CA PRO A 36 5.69 6.51 5.33
C PRO A 36 4.46 7.42 5.10
N GLU A 37 3.80 7.31 3.95
CA GLU A 37 2.64 8.10 3.52
C GLU A 37 1.37 7.22 3.39
N GLU A 38 0.19 7.85 3.36
CA GLU A 38 -1.10 7.14 3.24
C GLU A 38 -1.32 6.59 1.83
N ASP A 39 -0.85 7.32 0.82
CA ASP A 39 -0.96 7.00 -0.60
C ASP A 39 0.43 6.83 -1.21
N PRO A 40 1.12 5.70 -0.96
CA PRO A 40 2.44 5.48 -1.51
C PRO A 40 2.44 5.51 -3.04
N VAL A 41 3.50 6.08 -3.60
CA VAL A 41 3.73 6.04 -5.05
C VAL A 41 3.87 4.60 -5.56
N ALA A 42 3.33 4.35 -6.75
CA ALA A 42 3.39 3.05 -7.38
C ALA A 42 4.85 2.60 -7.57
N PRO A 43 5.20 1.36 -7.17
CA PRO A 43 6.53 0.84 -7.38
C PRO A 43 6.75 0.47 -8.85
N ARG A 44 8.02 0.50 -9.26
CA ARG A 44 8.42 0.10 -10.62
C ARG A 44 8.66 -1.40 -10.72
N HIS A 45 8.02 -2.02 -11.70
CA HIS A 45 8.20 -3.41 -12.05
C HIS A 45 8.15 -3.60 -13.57
N CYS A 46 8.99 -4.47 -14.13
CA CYS A 46 9.14 -4.63 -15.59
C CYS A 46 9.46 -3.32 -16.34
N MET A 47 10.11 -2.36 -15.67
CA MET A 47 10.44 -1.01 -16.17
C MET A 47 9.25 -0.05 -16.31
N GLU A 48 8.07 -0.43 -15.83
CA GLU A 48 6.87 0.42 -15.82
C GLU A 48 6.35 0.59 -14.38
N ASP A 49 5.57 1.64 -14.16
CA ASP A 49 4.92 1.89 -12.88
C ASP A 49 3.74 0.92 -12.71
N MET A 50 3.62 0.27 -11.55
CA MET A 50 2.56 -0.70 -11.31
C MET A 50 1.19 -0.03 -11.14
N ASP A 51 0.12 -0.72 -11.53
CA ASP A 51 -1.24 -0.23 -11.39
C ASP A 51 -1.76 -0.47 -9.97
N PHE A 52 -2.35 0.56 -9.37
CA PHE A 52 -3.04 0.45 -8.08
C PHE A 52 -4.30 -0.40 -8.23
N VAL A 53 -4.41 -1.43 -7.40
CA VAL A 53 -5.58 -2.29 -7.32
C VAL A 53 -6.27 -1.99 -6.00
N ALA A 54 -7.40 -1.29 -6.07
CA ALA A 54 -8.20 -1.03 -4.87
C ALA A 54 -8.53 -2.36 -4.18
N PRO A 55 -8.33 -2.47 -2.86
CA PRO A 55 -8.77 -3.66 -2.15
C PRO A 55 -10.28 -3.80 -2.32
N VAL A 56 -10.71 -4.92 -2.93
CA VAL A 56 -12.09 -5.39 -2.85
C VAL A 56 -12.38 -5.73 -1.39
N GLU A 57 -13.49 -5.18 -0.91
CA GLU A 57 -13.94 -5.09 0.49
C GLU A 57 -13.76 -6.35 1.34
#